data_AF-A0AAP6B0A9-F1
#
_entry.id   AF-A0AAP6B0A9-F1
#
_cell.length_a   1.000
_cell.length_b   1.000
_cell.length_c   1.000
_cell.angle_alpha   90.00
_cell.angle_beta   90.00
_cell.angle_gamma   90.00
#
_symmetry.space_group_name_H-M   'P 1'
#
loop_
_entity.id
_entity.type
_entity.pdbx_description
1 polymer ?
#
loop_
_entity_poly.entity_id
_entity_poly.type
_entity_poly.pdbx_seq_one_letter_code
_entity_poly.pdbx_strand_id
1 'polypeptide(L)'
;MIELFNTSINIHSLKERDITIDDCLNELYRSTVVVKNLTQHDHIWYLTGYSRKDASKHVVFSDNEQNQNTIDTFERHYKKNRPLINESIWNGQPDGLACSISHFMKFIDNPKKLNLIIDIDQRVANTSDMIDSLLLLAECGMDVIYAPHTLT
;
A
#
# COMPACT_ATOMS: atom_id res chain seq x y z
N MET A 1 9.91 17.00 -21.65
CA MET A 1 9.32 15.78 -21.08
C MET A 1 9.58 15.85 -19.59
N ILE A 2 8.53 15.75 -18.76
CA ILE A 2 8.69 15.75 -17.29
C ILE A 2 8.76 14.29 -16.87
N GLU A 3 9.80 13.92 -16.13
CA GLU A 3 9.91 12.59 -15.53
C GLU A 3 9.48 12.69 -14.06
N LEU A 4 8.66 11.74 -13.62
CA LEU A 4 8.15 11.69 -12.25
C LEU A 4 8.88 10.56 -11.52
N PHE A 5 9.51 10.90 -10.41
CA PHE A 5 10.19 10.00 -9.48
C PHE A 5 9.70 10.29 -8.06
N ASN A 6 9.96 9.38 -7.13
CA ASN A 6 9.70 9.57 -5.70
C ASN A 6 8.24 10.01 -5.44
N THR A 7 7.32 9.33 -6.12
CA THR A 7 5.89 9.64 -6.07
C THR A 7 5.28 9.02 -4.82
N SER A 8 4.56 9.82 -4.05
CA SER A 8 3.78 9.37 -2.90
C SER A 8 2.31 9.69 -3.11
N ILE A 9 1.45 8.67 -3.00
CA ILE A 9 0.00 8.81 -3.05
C ILE A 9 -0.53 8.54 -1.64
N ASN A 10 -1.21 9.53 -1.07
CA ASN A 10 -1.79 9.46 0.27
C ASN A 10 -3.31 9.55 0.15
N ILE A 11 -4.03 8.59 0.72
CA ILE A 11 -5.48 8.49 0.59
C ILE A 11 -6.09 8.43 1.98
N HIS A 12 -6.96 9.38 2.28
CA HIS A 12 -7.64 9.48 3.56
C HIS A 12 -9.10 9.15 3.35
N SER A 13 -9.59 8.08 3.97
CA SER A 13 -10.97 7.65 3.80
C SER A 13 -11.65 7.34 5.13
N LEU A 14 -12.99 7.41 5.10
CA LEU A 14 -13.87 7.01 6.18
C LEU A 14 -14.79 5.91 5.66
N LYS A 15 -14.71 4.71 6.23
CA LYS A 15 -15.56 3.58 5.88
C LYS A 15 -16.91 3.67 6.59
N GLU A 16 -17.94 3.02 6.04
CA GLU A 16 -19.28 2.95 6.65
C GLU A 16 -19.28 2.07 7.92
N ARG A 17 -18.43 1.04 7.93
CA ARG A 17 -18.22 0.09 9.03
C ARG A 17 -16.77 0.08 9.48
N ASP A 18 -16.51 -0.57 10.61
CA ASP A 18 -15.15 -0.76 11.12
C ASP A 18 -14.32 -1.57 10.12
N ILE A 19 -13.05 -1.17 9.99
CA ILE A 19 -12.09 -1.79 9.10
C ILE A 19 -11.74 -3.19 9.63
N THR A 20 -11.71 -4.16 8.73
CA THR A 20 -11.36 -5.56 8.99
C THR A 20 -10.03 -5.93 8.36
N ILE A 21 -9.48 -7.09 8.73
CA ILE A 21 -8.23 -7.60 8.13
C ILE A 21 -8.42 -7.85 6.63
N ASP A 22 -9.60 -8.32 6.21
CA ASP A 22 -9.92 -8.52 4.81
C ASP A 22 -9.93 -7.21 4.02
N ASP A 23 -10.42 -6.11 4.61
CA ASP A 23 -10.36 -4.79 3.98
C ASP A 23 -8.90 -4.36 3.77
N CYS A 24 -8.07 -4.51 4.81
CA CYS A 24 -6.65 -4.19 4.75
C CYS A 24 -5.94 -4.99 3.64
N LEU A 25 -6.14 -6.31 3.59
CA LEU A 25 -5.53 -7.17 2.57
C LEU A 25 -5.99 -6.80 1.15
N ASN A 26 -7.29 -6.51 0.97
CA ASN A 26 -7.83 -6.10 -0.32
C ASN A 26 -7.27 -4.76 -0.79
N GLU A 27 -7.12 -3.80 0.12
CA GLU A 27 -6.56 -2.48 -0.19
C GLU A 27 -5.07 -2.55 -0.51
N LEU A 28 -4.32 -3.36 0.24
CA LEU A 28 -2.91 -3.65 -0.09
C LEU A 28 -2.81 -4.30 -1.47
N TYR A 29 -3.62 -5.32 -1.76
CA TYR A 29 -3.61 -6.00 -3.05
C TYR A 29 -3.93 -5.05 -4.21
N ARG A 30 -5.00 -4.26 -4.12
CA ARG A 30 -5.36 -3.27 -5.15
C ARG A 30 -4.26 -2.24 -5.38
N SER A 31 -3.61 -1.80 -4.31
CA SER A 31 -2.48 -0.88 -4.40
C SER A 31 -1.29 -1.49 -5.15
N THR A 32 -1.10 -2.82 -5.10
CA THR A 32 -0.07 -3.47 -5.93
C THR A 32 -0.35 -3.33 -7.43
N VAL A 33 -1.63 -3.37 -7.84
CA VAL A 33 -2.06 -3.16 -9.22
C VAL A 33 -1.82 -1.71 -9.65
N VAL A 34 -2.09 -0.74 -8.76
CA VAL A 34 -1.75 0.67 -8.98
C VAL A 34 -0.25 0.85 -9.21
N VAL A 35 0.59 0.28 -8.34
CA VAL A 35 2.05 0.36 -8.50
C VAL A 35 2.50 -0.28 -9.81
N LYS A 36 1.94 -1.45 -10.18
CA LYS A 36 2.21 -2.09 -11.47
C LYS A 36 1.85 -1.18 -12.65
N ASN A 37 0.69 -0.54 -12.63
CA ASN A 37 0.26 0.38 -13.69
C ASN A 37 1.16 1.61 -13.77
N LEU A 38 1.54 2.21 -12.64
CA LEU A 38 2.39 3.39 -12.60
C LEU A 38 3.81 3.10 -13.09
N THR A 39 4.31 1.89 -12.83
CA THR A 39 5.72 1.55 -13.01
C THR A 39 5.95 0.67 -14.24
N GLN A 40 4.89 0.10 -14.81
CA GLN A 40 4.91 -0.85 -15.93
C GLN A 40 5.79 -2.09 -15.65
N HIS A 41 5.94 -2.44 -14.38
CA HIS A 41 6.75 -3.56 -13.91
C HIS A 41 5.96 -4.44 -12.93
N ASP A 42 6.16 -5.75 -13.04
CA ASP A 42 5.68 -6.70 -12.03
C ASP A 42 6.57 -6.63 -10.78
N HIS A 43 5.94 -6.72 -9.61
CA HIS A 43 6.62 -6.65 -8.31
C HIS A 43 6.28 -7.87 -7.47
N ILE A 44 7.28 -8.41 -6.77
CA ILE A 44 7.04 -9.38 -5.69
C ILE A 44 6.91 -8.58 -4.40
N TRP A 45 5.82 -8.79 -3.68
CA TRP A 45 5.53 -8.07 -2.44
C TRP A 45 5.85 -8.91 -1.23
N TYR A 46 6.51 -8.28 -0.26
CA TYR A 46 6.95 -8.90 0.97
C TYR A 46 6.38 -8.15 2.18
N LEU A 47 6.19 -8.86 3.29
CA LEU A 47 5.95 -8.21 4.58
C LEU A 47 7.15 -7.33 4.94
N THR A 48 6.88 -6.19 5.56
CA THR A 48 7.93 -5.38 6.19
C THR A 48 8.47 -6.08 7.45
N GLY A 49 9.71 -5.79 7.83
CA GLY A 49 10.37 -6.43 8.97
C GLY A 49 11.56 -5.62 9.46
N TYR A 50 12.09 -5.99 10.63
CA TYR A 50 13.21 -5.29 11.28
C TYR A 50 14.51 -5.29 10.44
N SER A 51 14.67 -6.25 9.54
CA SER A 51 15.78 -6.31 8.60
C SER A 51 15.29 -6.69 7.20
N ARG A 52 15.98 -6.23 6.15
CA ARG A 52 15.69 -6.66 4.77
C ARG A 52 15.70 -8.17 4.63
N LYS A 53 16.64 -8.85 5.29
CA LYS A 53 16.78 -10.32 5.26
C LYS A 53 15.57 -11.03 5.85
N ASP A 54 14.92 -10.45 6.86
CA ASP A 54 13.73 -11.04 7.48
C ASP A 54 12.46 -10.69 6.70
N ALA A 55 12.40 -9.47 6.18
CA ALA A 55 11.29 -8.99 5.37
C ALA A 55 11.15 -9.78 4.05
N SER A 56 12.24 -10.00 3.32
CA SER A 56 12.24 -10.71 2.02
C SER A 56 11.91 -12.21 2.08
N LYS A 57 11.62 -12.78 3.26
CA LYS A 57 11.24 -14.20 3.41
C LYS A 57 9.75 -14.44 3.27
N HIS A 58 8.92 -13.41 3.44
CA HIS A 58 7.48 -13.56 3.56
C HIS A 58 6.78 -12.89 2.39
N VAL A 59 6.66 -13.62 1.28
CA VAL A 59 5.88 -13.19 0.12
C VAL A 59 4.41 -13.07 0.52
N VAL A 60 3.83 -11.91 0.21
CA VAL A 60 2.47 -11.53 0.63
C VAL A 60 1.43 -12.12 -0.31
N PHE A 61 1.69 -12.00 -1.62
CA PHE A 61 0.81 -12.47 -2.68
C PHE A 61 1.56 -13.47 -3.57
N SER A 62 0.97 -14.63 -3.82
CA SER A 62 1.49 -15.65 -4.75
C SER A 62 0.37 -16.04 -5.70
N ASP A 63 0.63 -16.02 -7.01
CA ASP A 63 -0.37 -16.30 -8.06
C ASP A 63 -1.67 -15.46 -7.94
N ASN A 64 -1.53 -14.19 -7.54
CA ASN A 64 -2.63 -13.25 -7.25
C ASN A 64 -3.51 -13.62 -6.04
N GLU A 65 -3.10 -14.61 -5.25
CA GLU A 65 -3.76 -15.00 -4.01
C GLU A 65 -2.93 -14.57 -2.79
N GLN A 66 -3.62 -14.32 -1.68
CA GLN A 66 -2.98 -13.99 -0.40
C GLN A 66 -2.35 -15.24 0.21
N ASN A 67 -1.10 -15.13 0.69
CA ASN A 67 -0.47 -16.23 1.41
C ASN A 67 -1.08 -16.37 2.81
N GLN A 68 -1.43 -17.60 3.23
CA GLN A 68 -1.99 -17.86 4.57
C GLN A 68 -1.09 -17.31 5.71
N ASN A 69 0.24 -17.34 5.52
CA ASN A 69 1.18 -16.79 6.50
C ASN A 69 1.00 -15.28 6.71
N THR A 70 0.57 -14.55 5.68
CA THR A 70 0.25 -13.12 5.75
C THR A 70 -0.96 -12.90 6.65
N ILE A 71 -2.05 -13.65 6.41
CA ILE A 71 -3.29 -13.58 7.19
C ILE A 71 -2.99 -13.87 8.66
N ASP A 72 -2.25 -14.94 8.94
CA ASP A 72 -1.89 -15.34 10.30
C ASP A 72 -1.04 -14.28 11.02
N THR A 73 -0.18 -13.58 10.26
CA THR A 73 0.65 -12.49 10.78
C THR A 73 -0.21 -11.27 11.12
N PHE A 74 -1.10 -10.86 10.22
CA PHE A 74 -2.01 -9.73 10.42
C PHE A 74 -2.96 -9.99 11.59
N GLU A 75 -3.52 -11.20 11.70
CA GLU A 75 -4.33 -11.62 12.83
C GLU A 75 -3.58 -11.52 14.16
N ARG A 76 -2.31 -11.92 14.19
CA ARG A 76 -1.47 -11.83 15.39
C ARG A 76 -1.21 -10.38 15.77
N HIS A 77 -0.88 -9.52 14.80
CA HIS A 77 -0.68 -8.09 15.02
C HIS A 77 -1.96 -7.42 15.51
N TYR A 78 -3.09 -7.70 14.84
CA TYR A 78 -4.39 -7.19 15.23
C TYR A 78 -4.73 -7.57 16.67
N LYS A 79 -4.63 -8.85 17.06
CA LYS A 79 -4.88 -9.31 18.44
C LYS A 79 -4.06 -8.54 19.48
N LYS A 80 -2.82 -8.16 19.15
CA LYS A 80 -1.94 -7.38 20.03
C LYS A 80 -2.32 -5.89 20.09
N ASN A 81 -2.80 -5.33 18.99
CA ASN A 81 -2.94 -3.88 18.80
C ASN A 81 -4.40 -3.43 18.62
N ARG A 82 -5.39 -4.28 18.94
CA ARG A 82 -6.82 -3.97 18.73
C ARG A 82 -7.18 -2.59 19.31
N PRO A 83 -7.97 -1.79 18.59
CA PRO A 83 -8.69 -2.10 17.34
C PRO A 83 -7.88 -1.83 16.06
N LEU A 84 -6.58 -1.55 16.14
CA LEU A 84 -5.78 -1.09 14.99
C LEU A 84 -5.32 -2.24 14.09
N ILE A 85 -5.47 -2.02 12.79
CA ILE A 85 -4.93 -2.85 11.71
C ILE A 85 -3.96 -1.97 10.93
N ASN A 86 -2.68 -2.02 11.33
CA ASN A 86 -1.62 -1.18 10.78
C ASN A 86 -0.57 -2.10 10.15
N GLU A 87 -0.62 -2.24 8.84
CA GLU A 87 0.20 -3.20 8.10
C GLU A 87 0.86 -2.53 6.91
N SER A 88 2.01 -3.05 6.51
CA SER A 88 2.78 -2.50 5.39
C SER A 88 3.54 -3.58 4.65
N ILE A 89 3.61 -3.42 3.34
CA ILE A 89 4.29 -4.30 2.40
C ILE A 89 5.26 -3.50 1.54
N TRP A 90 6.28 -4.17 1.02
CA TRP A 90 7.29 -3.55 0.16
C TRP A 90 7.79 -4.53 -0.90
N ASN A 91 8.37 -4.03 -1.98
CA ASN A 91 8.79 -4.87 -3.11
C ASN A 91 10.19 -5.50 -2.97
N GLY A 92 10.88 -5.29 -1.84
CA GLY A 92 12.19 -5.89 -1.60
C GLY A 92 13.36 -5.23 -2.34
N GLN A 93 13.11 -4.17 -3.10
CA GLN A 93 14.10 -3.56 -4.00
C GLN A 93 14.97 -2.51 -3.29
N PRO A 94 16.17 -2.19 -3.82
CA PRO A 94 16.99 -1.09 -3.32
C PRO A 94 16.41 0.28 -3.65
N ASP A 95 16.94 1.32 -3.01
CA ASP A 95 16.63 2.72 -3.30
C ASP A 95 16.74 3.03 -4.81
N GLY A 96 15.85 3.88 -5.31
CA GLY A 96 15.59 4.16 -6.73
C GLY A 96 14.71 3.13 -7.43
N LEU A 97 14.45 1.96 -6.81
CA LEU A 97 13.57 0.90 -7.29
C LEU A 97 12.53 0.46 -6.23
N ALA A 98 12.69 0.92 -5.00
CA ALA A 98 11.85 0.56 -3.87
C ALA A 98 10.42 1.06 -4.05
N CYS A 99 9.46 0.23 -3.69
CA CYS A 99 8.05 0.60 -3.56
C CYS A 99 7.51 0.04 -2.26
N SER A 100 6.65 0.81 -1.59
CA SER A 100 5.95 0.37 -0.39
C SER A 100 4.49 0.79 -0.39
N ILE A 101 3.66 -0.03 0.24
CA ILE A 101 2.24 0.25 0.44
C ILE A 101 1.96 0.06 1.92
N SER A 102 1.33 1.04 2.53
CA SER A 102 1.03 1.03 3.95
C SER A 102 -0.43 1.36 4.24
N HIS A 103 -1.09 0.48 4.98
CA HIS A 103 -2.44 0.64 5.48
C HIS A 103 -2.37 1.06 6.96
N PHE A 104 -2.77 2.30 7.26
CA PHE A 104 -2.69 2.86 8.61
C PHE A 104 -4.02 3.41 9.10
N MET A 105 -4.51 2.84 10.19
CA MET A 105 -5.53 3.41 11.05
C MET A 105 -4.86 4.39 12.02
N LYS A 106 -5.09 5.69 11.84
CA LYS A 106 -4.43 6.75 12.63
C LYS A 106 -5.03 6.95 14.03
N PHE A 107 -6.27 6.51 14.26
CA PHE A 107 -7.01 6.83 15.49
C PHE A 107 -7.71 5.59 16.04
N ILE A 108 -7.35 5.19 17.26
CA ILE A 108 -8.03 4.10 18.00
C ILE A 108 -9.51 4.43 18.18
N ASP A 109 -9.84 5.70 18.40
CA ASP A 109 -11.20 6.17 18.68
C ASP A 109 -12.12 6.17 17.44
N ASN A 110 -11.56 5.94 16.25
CA ASN A 110 -12.35 5.83 15.02
C ASN A 110 -11.79 4.73 14.11
N PRO A 111 -12.17 3.46 14.36
CA PRO A 111 -11.70 2.31 13.60
C PRO A 111 -12.22 2.25 12.15
N LYS A 112 -12.91 3.30 11.69
CA LYS A 112 -13.38 3.46 10.32
C LYS A 112 -12.48 4.38 9.48
N LYS A 113 -11.56 5.12 10.11
CA LYS A 113 -10.65 6.04 9.43
C LYS A 113 -9.39 5.33 8.97
N LEU A 114 -9.12 5.43 7.67
CA LEU A 114 -7.97 4.85 7.02
C LEU A 114 -7.07 5.93 6.41
N ASN A 115 -5.77 5.71 6.50
CA ASN A 115 -4.76 6.31 5.66
C ASN A 115 -4.04 5.22 4.87
N LEU A 116 -4.22 5.19 3.55
CA LEU A 116 -3.49 4.33 2.64
C LEU A 116 -2.37 5.15 1.98
N ILE A 117 -1.13 4.68 2.09
CA ILE A 117 0.06 5.35 1.54
C ILE A 117 0.69 4.42 0.52
N ILE A 118 0.95 4.92 -0.68
CA ILE A 118 1.70 4.24 -1.73
C ILE A 118 2.92 5.09 -2.06
N ASP A 119 4.10 4.58 -1.74
CA ASP A 119 5.38 5.24 -2.04
C ASP A 119 6.11 4.50 -3.15
N ILE A 120 6.57 5.24 -4.15
CA ILE A 120 7.21 4.74 -5.37
C ILE A 120 8.49 5.55 -5.57
N ASP A 121 9.64 4.97 -5.22
CA ASP A 121 10.97 5.57 -5.38
C ASP A 121 11.52 5.42 -6.81
N GLN A 122 10.79 4.71 -7.66
CA GLN A 122 11.14 4.54 -9.07
C GLN A 122 10.37 5.48 -9.99
N ARG A 123 10.80 5.50 -11.24
CA ARG A 123 10.15 6.29 -12.29
C ARG A 123 8.71 5.83 -12.51
N VAL A 124 7.79 6.79 -12.55
CA VAL A 124 6.45 6.60 -13.12
C VAL A 124 6.55 6.68 -14.64
N ALA A 125 5.94 5.74 -15.35
CA ALA A 125 6.11 5.58 -16.79
C ALA A 125 5.59 6.81 -17.56
N ASN A 126 4.37 7.26 -17.27
CA ASN A 126 3.78 8.47 -17.86
C ASN A 126 2.62 9.04 -17.00
N THR A 127 2.21 10.28 -17.31
CA THR A 127 1.12 10.98 -16.58
C THR A 127 -0.27 10.38 -16.80
N SER A 128 -0.53 9.72 -17.93
CA SER A 128 -1.82 9.05 -18.19
C SER A 128 -2.02 7.89 -17.22
N ASP A 129 -0.99 7.05 -17.03
CA ASP A 129 -1.03 5.93 -16.10
C ASP A 129 -1.33 6.41 -14.66
N MET A 130 -0.90 7.62 -14.32
CA MET A 130 -1.22 8.26 -13.05
C MET A 130 -2.69 8.63 -12.91
N ILE A 131 -3.30 9.18 -13.95
CA ILE A 131 -4.74 9.48 -13.98
C ILE A 131 -5.54 8.18 -13.84
N ASP A 132 -5.22 7.17 -14.63
CA ASP A 132 -5.90 5.87 -14.60
C ASP A 132 -5.77 5.20 -13.24
N SER A 133 -4.59 5.31 -12.62
CA SER A 133 -4.35 4.78 -11.27
C SER A 133 -5.15 5.52 -10.19
N LEU A 134 -5.27 6.85 -10.29
CA LEU A 134 -6.09 7.64 -9.37
C LEU A 134 -7.58 7.33 -9.54
N LEU A 135 -8.04 7.09 -10.77
CA LEU A 135 -9.41 6.63 -11.05
C LEU A 135 -9.68 5.27 -10.42
N LEU A 136 -8.77 4.30 -10.59
CA LEU A 136 -8.88 2.97 -9.96
C LEU A 136 -9.00 3.05 -8.44
N LEU A 137 -8.27 3.99 -7.82
CA LEU A 137 -8.35 4.24 -6.38
C LEU A 137 -9.66 4.93 -5.97
N ALA A 138 -10.15 5.88 -6.77
CA ALA A 138 -11.36 6.67 -6.49
C ALA A 138 -12.68 5.90 -6.70
N GLU A 139 -12.76 5.03 -7.71
CA GLU A 139 -13.93 4.18 -8.00
C GLU A 139 -14.30 3.23 -6.84
N CYS A 140 -13.42 3.14 -5.83
CA CYS A 140 -13.61 2.32 -4.64
C CYS A 140 -14.23 3.07 -3.44
N GLY A 141 -14.73 4.30 -3.63
CA GLY A 141 -15.32 5.10 -2.54
C GLY A 141 -14.28 5.68 -1.57
N MET A 142 -13.08 5.97 -2.07
CA MET A 142 -11.97 6.54 -1.30
C MET A 142 -11.74 7.99 -1.75
N ASP A 143 -11.82 8.96 -0.83
CA ASP A 143 -11.43 10.34 -1.10
C ASP A 143 -9.90 10.41 -1.29
N VAL A 144 -9.45 10.63 -2.54
CA VAL A 144 -8.03 10.71 -2.88
C VAL A 144 -7.53 12.14 -2.67
N ILE A 145 -6.59 12.35 -1.74
CA ILE A 145 -5.96 13.65 -1.50
C ILE A 145 -4.50 13.57 -1.99
N TYR A 146 -4.26 14.04 -3.21
CA TYR A 146 -2.90 14.13 -3.75
C TYR A 146 -2.11 15.28 -3.10
N ALA A 147 -0.94 14.98 -2.53
CA ALA A 147 0.02 15.97 -2.06
C ALA A 147 1.40 15.69 -2.68
N PRO A 148 1.82 16.43 -3.73
CA PRO A 148 3.17 16.31 -4.23
C PRO A 148 4.15 16.89 -3.20
N HIS A 149 5.12 16.09 -2.76
CA HIS A 149 6.26 16.61 -2.01
C HIS A 149 7.21 17.33 -2.98
N THR A 150 7.23 18.66 -2.95
CA THR A 150 8.35 19.44 -3.49
C THR A 150 9.46 19.46 -2.46
N LEU A 151 10.55 18.73 -2.71
CA LEU A 151 11.82 18.95 -2.01
C LEU A 151 12.37 20.31 -2.46
N THR A 152 12.37 21.29 -1.56
CA THR A 152 13.13 22.54 -1.67
C THR A 152 14.59 22.33 -1.32
#